data_AF-A0A1L6MUZ3-F1
#
_entry.id   AF-A0A1L6MUZ3-F1
#
_cell.length_a   1.000
_cell.length_b   1.000
_cell.length_c   1.000
_cell.angle_alpha   90.00
_cell.angle_beta   90.00
_cell.angle_gamma   90.00
#
_symmetry.space_group_name_H-M   'P 1'
#
loop_
_entity.id
_entity.type
_entity.pdbx_description
1 polymer ?
#
loop_
_entity_poly.entity_id
_entity_poly.type
_entity_poly.pdbx_seq_one_letter_code
_entity_poly.pdbx_strand_id
1 'polypeptide(L)'
;MVIFSACHSSFKAQPAEQGVLVDKWVTCASQSYYAGEWDDAVEASRAGLQIGRENASLKIIAARLALARLEFNEAIQLTSSLEDSEAYGIRWRAHWFQGEIEQAADELEEYLKAPSSKDMWAKEISRLARKGIGRHPFTLKGDLVVGIDMPRAGSMVVVPCELEGEQVFAVMATASSEVIIDSSTRKESAWVNLRFGGRIEVQDVPAIAYDLSGISRQLGAPIRLLLGTHFLRRTHVTWDRSGDQFVIRKEAPDFSLQAARIPLWYADGGAMLLPGRFAAVQETGIVLSMDSLAPYSIAFEEEGWKMLSGSFSAQEANRPVSVLPSLALGTARFSDIVVRQGVPIPEIPTHLPSMRMIGMVGGGLFSTKRVTIGEEGRCLWIENGPFMEQGSNGMGLSSL
;
A
#
# COMPACT_ATOMS: atom_id res chain seq x y z
N MET A 1 -40.99 -14.19 21.10
CA MET A 1 -41.54 -12.88 20.68
C MET A 1 -41.79 -12.07 21.94
N VAL A 2 -40.81 -11.26 22.34
CA VAL A 2 -40.90 -10.33 23.47
C VAL A 2 -40.65 -8.95 22.88
N ILE A 3 -41.66 -8.10 23.01
CA ILE A 3 -41.66 -6.72 22.54
C ILE A 3 -40.92 -5.89 23.58
N PHE A 4 -39.78 -5.31 23.22
CA PHE A 4 -39.18 -4.21 23.97
C PHE A 4 -39.63 -2.89 23.33
N SER A 5 -40.37 -2.10 24.10
CA SER A 5 -40.78 -0.74 23.72
C SER A 5 -39.99 0.29 24.54
N ALA A 6 -39.27 1.12 23.79
CA ALA A 6 -38.93 2.53 24.01
C ALA A 6 -38.42 3.03 25.38
N CYS A 7 -37.14 3.42 25.39
CA CYS A 7 -36.73 4.75 25.87
C CYS A 7 -36.14 5.53 24.70
N HIS A 8 -37.00 6.23 23.95
CA HIS A 8 -36.61 7.37 23.14
C HIS A 8 -36.50 8.58 24.08
N SER A 9 -35.32 8.86 24.59
CA SER A 9 -34.97 10.19 25.11
C SER A 9 -33.94 10.78 24.17
N SER A 10 -34.38 11.80 23.42
CA SER A 10 -33.48 12.67 22.66
C SER A 10 -32.59 13.41 23.65
N PHE A 11 -31.44 12.83 23.98
CA PHE A 11 -30.40 13.50 24.76
C PHE A 11 -29.78 14.59 23.87
N LYS A 12 -30.36 15.78 23.89
CA LYS A 12 -29.62 16.99 23.53
C LYS A 12 -28.67 17.26 24.67
N ALA A 13 -27.49 16.64 24.64
CA ALA A 13 -26.39 17.04 25.51
C ALA A 13 -26.16 18.55 25.38
N GLN A 14 -25.87 19.24 26.48
CA GLN A 14 -25.58 20.68 26.43
C GLN A 14 -24.31 20.92 25.59
N PRO A 15 -24.14 22.09 24.93
CA PRO A 15 -23.00 22.34 24.04
C PRO A 15 -21.62 22.05 24.67
N ALA A 16 -21.49 22.28 25.99
CA ALA A 16 -20.27 21.97 26.75
C ALA A 16 -20.04 20.46 26.94
N GLU A 17 -21.10 19.68 27.19
CA GLU A 17 -21.03 18.22 27.31
C GLU A 17 -20.79 17.55 25.96
N GLN A 18 -21.33 18.13 24.88
CA GLN A 18 -21.06 17.70 23.51
C GLN A 18 -19.59 17.87 23.16
N GLY A 19 -18.97 19.00 23.53
CA GLY A 19 -17.53 19.24 23.34
C GLY A 19 -16.67 18.15 24.00
N VAL A 20 -16.93 17.88 25.28
CA VAL A 20 -16.20 16.84 26.04
C VAL A 20 -16.36 15.45 25.42
N LEU A 21 -17.54 15.13 24.89
CA LEU A 21 -17.78 13.84 24.24
C LEU A 21 -17.05 13.75 22.89
N VAL A 22 -17.01 14.82 22.10
CA VAL A 22 -16.26 14.90 20.85
C VAL A 22 -14.76 14.73 21.11
N ASP A 23 -14.21 15.36 22.16
CA ASP A 23 -12.79 15.22 22.51
C ASP A 23 -12.40 13.78 22.88
N LYS A 24 -13.31 13.03 23.53
CA LYS A 24 -13.12 11.60 23.78
C LYS A 24 -13.07 10.80 22.47
N TRP A 25 -13.93 11.12 21.51
CA TRP A 25 -13.91 10.47 20.19
C TRP A 25 -12.65 10.82 19.40
N VAL A 26 -12.20 12.07 19.45
CA VAL A 26 -10.91 12.49 18.85
C VAL A 26 -9.78 11.66 19.44
N THR A 27 -9.74 11.52 20.76
CA THR A 27 -8.70 10.75 21.47
C THR A 27 -8.73 9.28 21.07
N CYS A 28 -9.92 8.66 21.08
CA CYS A 28 -10.12 7.27 20.70
C CYS A 28 -9.67 7.01 19.24
N ALA A 29 -10.19 7.80 18.30
CA ALA A 29 -9.86 7.66 16.88
C ALA A 29 -8.35 7.87 16.62
N SER A 30 -7.73 8.84 17.30
CA SER A 30 -6.29 9.08 17.19
C SER A 30 -5.47 7.91 17.72
N GLN A 31 -5.83 7.38 18.89
CA GLN A 31 -5.13 6.26 19.51
C GLN A 31 -5.18 5.02 18.61
N SER A 32 -6.36 4.63 18.14
CA SER A 32 -6.53 3.49 17.23
C SER A 32 -5.80 3.73 15.90
N TYR A 33 -5.83 4.96 15.37
CA TYR A 33 -5.10 5.31 14.15
C TYR A 33 -3.59 5.09 14.28
N TYR A 34 -2.97 5.60 15.35
CA TYR A 34 -1.53 5.48 15.58
C TYR A 34 -1.11 4.06 16.00
N ALA A 35 -2.01 3.30 16.64
CA ALA A 35 -1.81 1.90 16.97
C ALA A 35 -1.90 0.96 15.74
N GLY A 36 -2.44 1.43 14.61
CA GLY A 36 -2.69 0.60 13.43
C GLY A 36 -4.02 -0.18 13.50
N GLU A 37 -4.88 0.12 14.47
CA GLU A 37 -6.23 -0.43 14.62
C GLU A 37 -7.20 0.36 13.75
N TRP A 38 -6.99 0.25 12.44
CA TRP A 38 -7.59 1.18 11.50
C TRP A 38 -9.09 1.01 11.28
N ASP A 39 -9.62 -0.20 11.43
CA ASP A 39 -11.07 -0.43 11.44
C ASP A 39 -11.73 0.26 12.64
N ASP A 40 -11.13 0.17 13.83
CA ASP A 40 -11.61 0.84 15.05
C ASP A 40 -11.48 2.35 14.93
N ALA A 41 -10.40 2.84 14.30
CA ALA A 41 -10.24 4.27 14.01
C ALA A 41 -11.33 4.81 13.09
N VAL A 42 -11.75 4.04 12.07
CA VAL A 42 -12.86 4.39 11.16
C VAL A 42 -14.18 4.45 11.94
N GLU A 43 -14.45 3.46 12.79
CA GLU A 43 -15.68 3.43 13.59
C GLU A 43 -15.72 4.62 14.57
N ALA A 44 -14.63 4.85 15.29
CA ALA A 44 -14.50 5.95 16.25
C ALA A 44 -14.62 7.32 15.58
N SER A 45 -13.99 7.53 14.42
CA SER A 45 -14.08 8.80 13.70
C SER A 45 -15.51 9.05 13.19
N ARG A 46 -16.17 8.00 12.67
CA ARG A 46 -17.56 8.08 12.21
C ARG A 46 -18.53 8.39 13.36
N ALA A 47 -18.39 7.70 14.48
CA ALA A 47 -19.21 7.94 15.67
C ALA A 47 -19.01 9.37 16.20
N GLY A 48 -17.77 9.84 16.24
CA GLY A 48 -17.44 11.22 16.61
C GLY A 48 -18.10 12.25 15.68
N LEU A 49 -18.03 12.05 14.36
CA LEU A 49 -18.59 12.97 13.36
C LEU A 49 -20.12 13.03 13.37
N GLN A 50 -20.82 12.02 13.89
CA GLN A 50 -22.27 12.10 14.10
C GLN A 50 -22.65 13.14 15.16
N ILE A 51 -21.76 13.41 16.11
CA ILE A 51 -21.97 14.34 17.23
C ILE A 51 -21.33 15.69 16.93
N GLY A 52 -20.07 15.68 16.47
CA GLY A 52 -19.26 16.84 16.15
C GLY A 52 -18.96 16.93 14.65
N ARG A 53 -20.00 17.12 13.82
CA ARG A 53 -19.89 17.10 12.35
C ARG A 53 -18.80 18.00 11.78
N GLU A 54 -18.60 19.17 12.39
CA GLU A 54 -17.64 20.17 11.93
C GLU A 54 -16.28 20.10 12.67
N ASN A 55 -16.05 19.08 13.49
CA ASN A 55 -14.78 18.93 14.19
C ASN A 55 -13.65 18.61 13.20
N ALA A 56 -12.69 19.54 13.06
CA ALA A 56 -11.59 19.43 12.11
C ALA A 56 -10.72 18.18 12.36
N SER A 57 -10.36 17.88 13.61
CA SER A 57 -9.50 16.74 13.94
C SER A 57 -10.13 15.41 13.55
N LEU A 58 -11.43 15.22 13.80
CA LEU A 58 -12.16 14.03 13.36
C LEU A 58 -12.25 13.94 11.84
N LYS A 59 -12.52 15.05 11.16
CA LYS A 59 -12.54 15.12 9.69
C LYS A 59 -11.20 14.71 9.09
N ILE A 60 -10.09 15.20 9.65
CA ILE A 60 -8.73 14.90 9.22
C ILE A 60 -8.40 13.41 9.41
N ILE A 61 -8.68 12.83 10.58
CA ILE A 61 -8.45 11.39 10.84
C ILE A 61 -9.30 10.54 9.87
N ALA A 62 -10.59 10.87 9.73
CA ALA A 62 -11.47 10.18 8.80
C ALA A 62 -10.98 10.29 7.35
N ALA A 63 -10.49 11.46 6.93
CA ALA A 63 -10.00 11.69 5.58
C ALA A 63 -8.69 10.93 5.29
N ARG A 64 -7.80 10.80 6.28
CA ARG A 64 -6.60 9.94 6.18
C ARG A 64 -6.98 8.48 5.99
N LEU A 65 -7.92 7.99 6.78
CA LEU A 65 -8.42 6.61 6.68
C LEU A 65 -9.10 6.37 5.32
N ALA A 66 -9.90 7.32 4.84
CA ALA A 66 -10.52 7.27 3.53
C ALA A 66 -9.46 7.23 2.41
N LEU A 67 -8.45 8.12 2.46
CA LEU A 67 -7.33 8.10 1.52
C LEU A 67 -6.58 6.76 1.54
N ALA A 68 -6.33 6.22 2.73
CA ALA A 68 -5.66 4.93 2.90
C ALA A 68 -6.46 3.75 2.35
N ARG A 69 -7.79 3.88 2.27
CA ARG A 69 -8.70 2.89 1.66
C ARG A 69 -9.00 3.16 0.18
N LEU A 70 -8.35 4.16 -0.42
CA LEU A 70 -8.59 4.62 -1.79
C LEU A 70 -10.03 5.12 -1.99
N GLU A 71 -10.60 5.75 -0.96
CA GLU A 71 -11.92 6.40 -0.96
C GLU A 71 -11.73 7.90 -1.22
N PHE A 72 -11.15 8.23 -2.37
CA PHE A 72 -10.66 9.58 -2.70
C PHE A 72 -11.73 10.66 -2.62
N ASN A 73 -12.93 10.40 -3.14
CA ASN A 73 -14.07 11.33 -3.06
C ASN A 73 -14.47 11.64 -1.61
N GLU A 74 -14.44 10.63 -0.73
CA GLU A 74 -14.76 10.82 0.70
C GLU A 74 -13.65 11.62 1.39
N ALA A 75 -12.38 11.34 1.09
CA ALA A 75 -11.26 12.13 1.60
C ALA A 75 -11.36 13.61 1.19
N ILE A 76 -11.69 13.90 -0.08
CA ILE A 76 -11.90 15.27 -0.59
C ILE A 76 -13.10 15.92 0.10
N GLN A 77 -14.22 15.22 0.21
CA GLN A 77 -15.42 15.75 0.85
C GLN A 77 -15.16 16.12 2.32
N LEU A 78 -14.54 15.22 3.10
CA LEU A 78 -14.24 15.42 4.51
C LEU A 78 -13.32 16.63 4.76
N THR A 79 -12.43 16.92 3.81
CA THR A 79 -11.43 17.99 3.94
C THR A 79 -11.82 19.27 3.21
N SER A 80 -12.85 19.28 2.38
CA SER A 80 -13.23 20.43 1.52
C SER A 80 -13.44 21.76 2.26
N SER A 81 -13.83 21.72 3.54
CA SER A 81 -14.05 22.91 4.36
C SER A 81 -12.83 23.31 5.22
N LEU A 82 -11.69 22.64 5.06
CA LEU A 82 -10.50 22.82 5.89
C LEU A 82 -9.37 23.46 5.07
N GLU A 83 -8.77 24.51 5.62
CA GLU A 83 -7.72 25.31 4.97
C GLU A 83 -6.33 25.12 5.60
N ASP A 84 -6.15 24.09 6.42
CA ASP A 84 -4.83 23.76 6.96
C ASP A 84 -4.00 22.91 5.99
N SER A 85 -2.67 22.96 6.16
CA SER A 85 -1.72 22.24 5.29
C SER A 85 -1.96 20.73 5.26
N GLU A 86 -2.48 20.13 6.32
CA GLU A 86 -2.74 18.70 6.37
C GLU A 86 -3.94 18.32 5.49
N ALA A 87 -5.00 19.13 5.53
CA ALA A 87 -6.14 18.99 4.63
C ALA A 87 -5.74 19.13 3.16
N TYR A 88 -4.97 20.17 2.80
CA TYR A 88 -4.40 20.33 1.46
C TYR A 88 -3.59 19.09 1.05
N GLY A 89 -2.76 18.58 1.97
CA GLY A 89 -1.95 17.37 1.82
C GLY A 89 -2.76 16.14 1.39
N ILE A 90 -3.91 15.94 2.02
CA ILE A 90 -4.82 14.82 1.73
C ILE A 90 -5.53 15.03 0.38
N ARG A 91 -6.04 16.24 0.13
CA ARG A 91 -6.79 16.54 -1.11
C ARG A 91 -5.95 16.40 -2.36
N TRP A 92 -4.74 16.97 -2.38
CA TRP A 92 -3.91 16.89 -3.59
C TRP A 92 -3.56 15.43 -3.92
N ARG A 93 -3.28 14.59 -2.90
CA ARG A 93 -3.04 13.15 -3.08
C ARG A 93 -4.27 12.44 -3.66
N ALA A 94 -5.45 12.74 -3.14
CA ALA A 94 -6.70 12.18 -3.63
C ALA A 94 -6.95 12.54 -5.12
N HIS A 95 -6.88 13.83 -5.46
CA HIS A 95 -7.01 14.30 -6.85
C HIS A 95 -5.95 13.68 -7.77
N TRP A 96 -4.68 13.64 -7.32
CA TRP A 96 -3.58 13.03 -8.06
C TRP A 96 -3.85 11.57 -8.40
N PHE A 97 -4.29 10.78 -7.41
CA PHE A 97 -4.56 9.36 -7.64
C PHE A 97 -5.82 9.11 -8.48
N GLN A 98 -6.80 10.01 -8.45
CA GLN A 98 -7.96 9.98 -9.35
C GLN A 98 -7.62 10.35 -10.78
N GLY A 99 -6.52 11.09 -10.99
CA GLY A 99 -6.13 11.62 -12.31
C GLY A 99 -6.69 13.01 -12.59
N GLU A 100 -7.16 13.71 -11.56
CA GLU A 100 -7.65 15.09 -11.60
C GLU A 100 -6.46 16.06 -11.47
N ILE A 101 -5.67 16.14 -12.54
CA ILE A 101 -4.33 16.75 -12.51
C ILE A 101 -4.33 18.25 -12.20
N GLU A 102 -5.32 18.98 -12.68
CA GLU A 102 -5.43 20.42 -12.46
C GLU A 102 -5.72 20.73 -10.99
N GLN A 103 -6.74 20.07 -10.41
CA GLN A 103 -7.10 20.18 -9.00
C GLN A 103 -5.96 19.72 -8.09
N ALA A 104 -5.28 18.63 -8.46
CA ALA A 104 -4.12 18.16 -7.72
C ALA A 104 -3.00 19.21 -7.69
N ALA A 105 -2.75 19.91 -8.81
CA ALA A 105 -1.73 20.95 -8.86
C ALA A 105 -2.07 22.16 -7.99
N ASP A 106 -3.34 22.60 -8.00
CA ASP A 106 -3.80 23.73 -7.18
C ASP A 106 -3.67 23.44 -5.68
N GLU A 107 -4.20 22.29 -5.24
CA GLU A 107 -4.14 21.86 -3.83
C GLU A 107 -2.69 21.65 -3.35
N LEU A 108 -1.81 21.17 -4.24
CA LEU A 108 -0.41 20.95 -3.95
C LEU A 108 0.40 22.25 -3.82
N GLU A 109 0.04 23.30 -4.56
CA GLU A 109 0.65 24.62 -4.39
C GLU A 109 0.29 25.25 -3.05
N GLU A 110 -0.96 25.14 -2.62
CA GLU A 110 -1.39 25.56 -1.28
C GLU A 110 -0.66 24.76 -0.19
N TYR A 111 -0.56 23.43 -0.36
CA TYR A 111 0.20 22.56 0.52
C TYR A 111 1.67 23.02 0.70
N LEU A 112 2.33 23.40 -0.40
CA LEU A 112 3.73 23.80 -0.44
C LEU A 112 3.99 25.20 0.14
N LYS A 113 2.97 26.03 0.38
CA LYS A 113 3.14 27.31 1.08
C LYS A 113 3.50 27.12 2.55
N ALA A 114 3.12 25.99 3.15
CA ALA A 114 3.43 25.69 4.54
C ALA A 114 4.90 25.23 4.70
N PRO A 115 5.69 25.85 5.59
CA PRO A 115 7.06 25.42 5.88
C PRO A 115 7.14 24.00 6.47
N SER A 116 6.04 23.53 7.05
CA SER A 116 5.89 22.20 7.65
C SER A 116 5.59 21.10 6.62
N SER A 117 5.64 21.40 5.32
CA SER A 117 5.42 20.38 4.28
C SER A 117 6.51 19.30 4.35
N LYS A 118 6.10 18.03 4.45
CA LYS A 118 6.97 16.86 4.68
C LYS A 118 7.12 15.95 3.47
N ASP A 119 6.36 16.16 2.39
CA ASP A 119 6.52 15.32 1.19
C ASP A 119 7.87 15.61 0.54
N MET A 120 8.69 14.59 0.39
CA MET A 120 9.93 14.74 -0.37
C MET A 120 9.66 14.92 -1.88
N TRP A 121 8.52 14.44 -2.38
CA TRP A 121 8.15 14.47 -3.79
C TRP A 121 7.21 15.61 -4.17
N ALA A 122 6.58 16.30 -3.21
CA ALA A 122 5.55 17.32 -3.51
C ALA A 122 6.03 18.40 -4.49
N LYS A 123 7.25 18.91 -4.33
CA LYS A 123 7.79 19.93 -5.25
C LYS A 123 7.97 19.39 -6.68
N GLU A 124 8.37 18.13 -6.81
CA GLU A 124 8.55 17.50 -8.11
C GLU A 124 7.20 17.19 -8.76
N ILE A 125 6.28 16.62 -8.00
CA ILE A 125 4.92 16.29 -8.44
C ILE A 125 4.15 17.56 -8.81
N SER A 126 4.32 18.67 -8.08
CA SER A 126 3.70 19.96 -8.42
C SER A 126 4.11 20.44 -9.81
N ARG A 127 5.41 20.42 -10.11
CA ARG A 127 5.93 20.77 -11.44
C ARG A 127 5.41 19.80 -12.51
N LEU A 128 5.35 18.51 -12.20
CA LEU A 128 4.87 17.49 -13.13
C LEU A 128 3.37 17.65 -13.42
N ALA A 129 2.56 17.90 -12.39
CA ALA A 129 1.12 18.11 -12.49
C ALA A 129 0.80 19.34 -13.36
N ARG A 130 1.49 20.47 -13.14
CA ARG A 130 1.34 21.66 -14.01
C ARG A 130 1.72 21.38 -15.47
N LYS A 131 2.73 20.56 -15.73
CA LYS A 131 3.09 20.10 -17.10
C LYS A 131 2.09 19.10 -17.70
N GLY A 132 1.19 18.55 -16.87
CA GLY A 132 0.26 17.47 -17.22
C GLY A 132 -1.19 17.91 -17.41
N ILE A 133 -1.50 19.21 -17.36
CA ILE A 133 -2.87 19.71 -17.54
C ILE A 133 -3.43 19.23 -18.89
N GLY A 134 -4.64 18.67 -18.86
CA GLY A 134 -5.31 18.10 -20.03
C GLY A 134 -4.92 16.67 -20.39
N ARG A 135 -3.98 16.05 -19.65
CA ARG A 135 -3.66 14.62 -19.82
C ARG A 135 -4.67 13.73 -19.10
N HIS A 136 -4.74 12.47 -19.51
CA HIS A 136 -5.55 11.44 -18.88
C HIS A 136 -4.65 10.29 -18.42
N PRO A 137 -4.12 10.39 -17.17
CA PRO A 137 -3.12 9.46 -16.67
C PRO A 137 -3.57 8.00 -16.75
N PHE A 138 -2.63 7.11 -17.08
CA PHE A 138 -2.84 5.67 -17.15
C PHE A 138 -3.87 5.21 -18.19
N THR A 139 -4.04 5.95 -19.28
CA THR A 139 -4.90 5.51 -20.38
C THR A 139 -4.31 4.26 -21.05
N LEU A 140 -5.06 3.16 -21.03
CA LEU A 140 -4.62 1.86 -21.54
C LEU A 140 -5.08 1.61 -22.99
N LYS A 141 -4.12 1.39 -23.90
CA LYS A 141 -4.35 1.04 -25.32
C LYS A 141 -3.89 -0.38 -25.63
N GLY A 142 -4.41 -0.94 -26.73
CA GLY A 142 -4.06 -2.30 -27.20
C GLY A 142 -4.98 -3.42 -26.68
N ASP A 143 -4.40 -4.57 -26.34
CA ASP A 143 -5.13 -5.77 -25.90
C ASP A 143 -5.77 -5.61 -24.51
N LEU A 144 -6.69 -6.51 -24.14
CA LEU A 144 -7.31 -6.50 -22.80
C LEU A 144 -6.37 -7.03 -21.70
N VAL A 145 -5.51 -7.98 -22.05
CA VAL A 145 -4.57 -8.64 -21.12
C VAL A 145 -3.27 -8.98 -21.84
N VAL A 146 -2.15 -8.85 -21.14
CA VAL A 146 -0.84 -9.32 -21.60
C VAL A 146 -0.12 -10.04 -20.47
N GLY A 147 0.42 -11.22 -20.77
CA GLY A 147 1.38 -11.92 -19.91
C GLY A 147 2.81 -11.63 -20.37
N ILE A 148 3.71 -11.50 -19.41
CA ILE A 148 5.11 -11.14 -19.60
C ILE A 148 5.95 -12.15 -18.83
N ASP A 149 6.92 -12.74 -19.52
CA ASP A 149 7.86 -13.65 -18.89
C ASP A 149 8.87 -12.84 -18.06
N MET A 150 9.01 -13.20 -16.79
CA MET A 150 9.88 -12.53 -15.84
C MET A 150 11.26 -13.17 -15.78
N PRO A 151 12.35 -12.39 -15.90
CA PRO A 151 13.69 -12.87 -15.59
C PRO A 151 13.82 -13.38 -14.15
N ARG A 152 14.69 -14.36 -13.95
CA ARG A 152 15.00 -14.87 -12.60
C ARG A 152 15.81 -13.85 -11.81
N ALA A 153 15.22 -13.32 -10.74
CA ALA A 153 15.80 -12.25 -9.91
C ALA A 153 15.57 -12.47 -8.40
N GLY A 154 15.73 -13.71 -7.94
CA GLY A 154 15.38 -14.08 -6.57
C GLY A 154 13.88 -13.90 -6.32
N SER A 155 13.53 -13.19 -5.24
CA SER A 155 12.14 -12.85 -4.89
C SER A 155 11.65 -11.54 -5.51
N MET A 156 12.53 -10.75 -6.15
CA MET A 156 12.15 -9.50 -6.79
C MET A 156 11.40 -9.80 -8.10
N VAL A 157 10.41 -8.95 -8.39
CA VAL A 157 9.57 -9.03 -9.59
C VAL A 157 10.16 -8.08 -10.63
N VAL A 158 11.02 -8.62 -11.48
CA VAL A 158 11.62 -7.90 -12.63
C VAL A 158 10.74 -8.10 -13.85
N VAL A 159 10.38 -7.01 -14.51
CA VAL A 159 9.45 -6.99 -15.63
C VAL A 159 10.12 -6.33 -16.84
N PRO A 160 10.34 -7.07 -17.93
CA PRO A 160 10.72 -6.49 -19.21
C PRO A 160 9.58 -5.63 -19.75
N CYS A 161 9.88 -4.39 -20.11
CA CYS A 161 8.93 -3.49 -20.75
C CYS A 161 9.65 -2.49 -21.66
N GLU A 162 8.88 -1.63 -22.29
CA GLU A 162 9.41 -0.51 -23.04
C GLU A 162 9.05 0.82 -22.39
N LEU A 163 10.02 1.72 -22.34
CA LEU A 163 9.88 3.11 -21.94
C LEU A 163 10.11 3.99 -23.17
N GLU A 164 9.09 4.72 -23.62
CA GLU A 164 9.21 5.58 -24.81
C GLU A 164 9.77 4.84 -26.06
N GLY A 165 9.44 3.55 -26.18
CA GLY A 165 9.89 2.69 -27.29
C GLY A 165 11.26 2.02 -27.08
N GLU A 166 11.98 2.30 -25.99
CA GLU A 166 13.23 1.63 -25.63
C GLU A 166 12.98 0.45 -24.68
N GLN A 167 13.55 -0.72 -24.97
CA GLN A 167 13.46 -1.91 -24.10
C GLN A 167 14.24 -1.69 -22.81
N VAL A 168 13.60 -1.91 -21.67
CA VAL A 168 14.17 -1.71 -20.33
C VAL A 168 13.70 -2.78 -19.34
N PHE A 169 14.42 -2.89 -18.22
CA PHE A 169 13.95 -3.64 -17.06
C PHE A 169 13.31 -2.70 -16.03
N ALA A 170 12.09 -3.03 -15.66
CA ALA A 170 11.38 -2.44 -14.54
C ALA A 170 11.34 -3.40 -13.34
N VAL A 171 11.17 -2.88 -12.13
CA VAL A 171 10.99 -3.68 -10.92
C VAL A 171 9.74 -3.22 -10.18
N MET A 172 8.93 -4.17 -9.69
CA MET A 172 7.77 -3.84 -8.85
C MET A 172 8.21 -3.26 -7.50
N ALA A 173 7.62 -2.13 -7.09
CA ALA A 173 7.94 -1.45 -5.83
C ALA A 173 6.68 -1.08 -5.04
N THR A 174 6.27 -1.94 -4.10
CA THR A 174 5.05 -1.74 -3.31
C THR A 174 5.18 -0.72 -2.18
N ALA A 175 6.41 -0.31 -1.85
CA ALA A 175 6.69 0.72 -0.85
C ALA A 175 6.61 2.16 -1.40
N SER A 176 6.39 2.33 -2.72
CA SER A 176 6.28 3.64 -3.38
C SER A 176 4.99 3.74 -4.18
N SER A 177 4.36 4.91 -4.23
CA SER A 177 3.17 5.17 -5.06
C SER A 177 3.50 5.29 -6.53
N GLU A 178 4.55 6.06 -6.82
CA GLU A 178 4.83 6.63 -8.12
C GLU A 178 5.69 5.69 -8.96
N VAL A 179 5.60 5.85 -10.28
CA VAL A 179 6.62 5.28 -11.16
C VAL A 179 7.89 6.09 -10.99
N ILE A 180 9.01 5.41 -10.79
CA ILE A 180 10.31 6.06 -10.65
C ILE A 180 11.17 5.68 -11.85
N ILE A 181 11.75 6.67 -12.53
CA ILE A 181 12.69 6.49 -13.63
C ILE A 181 14.10 6.74 -13.11
N ASP A 182 15.03 5.89 -13.52
CA ASP A 182 16.44 6.09 -13.21
C ASP A 182 16.96 7.42 -13.77
N SER A 183 17.56 8.22 -12.89
CA SER A 183 18.05 9.57 -13.18
C SER A 183 19.15 9.62 -14.24
N SER A 184 19.86 8.50 -14.46
CA SER A 184 20.84 8.40 -15.56
C SER A 184 20.17 8.27 -16.94
N THR A 185 18.93 7.81 -16.98
CA THR A 185 18.08 7.74 -18.18
C THR A 185 17.45 9.09 -18.47
N ARG A 186 16.94 9.75 -17.42
CA ARG A 186 16.26 11.03 -17.52
C ARG A 186 16.47 11.85 -16.25
N LYS A 187 16.95 13.09 -16.41
CA LYS A 187 17.28 13.99 -15.28
C LYS A 187 16.06 14.64 -14.61
N GLU A 188 14.95 14.80 -15.34
CA GLU A 188 13.74 15.48 -14.86
C GLU A 188 12.54 14.54 -14.89
N SER A 189 11.60 14.73 -13.97
CA SER A 189 10.33 13.99 -14.00
C SER A 189 9.52 14.33 -15.23
N ALA A 190 8.78 13.34 -15.73
CA ALA A 190 8.07 13.44 -16.99
C ALA A 190 6.82 12.56 -17.01
N TRP A 191 5.92 12.90 -17.93
CA TRP A 191 4.84 12.03 -18.36
C TRP A 191 5.39 11.11 -19.44
N VAL A 192 5.32 9.79 -19.20
CA VAL A 192 5.89 8.78 -20.09
C VAL A 192 4.86 7.76 -20.52
N ASN A 193 5.15 7.06 -21.61
CA ASN A 193 4.40 5.92 -22.08
C ASN A 193 5.19 4.64 -21.81
N LEU A 194 4.51 3.64 -21.26
CA LEU A 194 5.07 2.32 -21.00
C LEU A 194 4.37 1.29 -21.88
N ARG A 195 5.12 0.41 -22.54
CA ARG A 195 4.55 -0.66 -23.36
C ARG A 195 5.01 -2.02 -22.88
N PHE A 196 4.08 -2.96 -22.79
CA PHE A 196 4.29 -4.29 -22.23
C PHE A 196 3.92 -5.37 -23.24
N GLY A 197 4.85 -6.31 -23.47
CA GLY A 197 4.70 -7.41 -24.42
C GLY A 197 4.38 -6.98 -25.86
N GLY A 198 4.59 -5.71 -26.22
CA GLY A 198 4.19 -5.13 -27.51
C GLY A 198 2.67 -5.07 -27.74
N ARG A 199 1.85 -5.36 -26.72
CA ARG A 199 0.39 -5.54 -26.84
C ARG A 199 -0.43 -4.55 -26.04
N ILE A 200 0.08 -4.09 -24.89
CA ILE A 200 -0.58 -3.07 -24.07
C ILE A 200 0.35 -1.88 -23.91
N GLU A 201 -0.17 -0.69 -24.17
CA GLU A 201 0.50 0.59 -23.91
C GLU A 201 -0.27 1.34 -22.82
N VAL A 202 0.44 1.77 -21.79
CA VAL A 202 -0.04 2.62 -20.71
C VAL A 202 0.46 4.03 -20.99
N GLN A 203 -0.45 4.93 -21.31
CA GLN A 203 -0.13 6.31 -21.69
C GLN A 203 -0.21 7.27 -20.51
N ASP A 204 0.49 8.39 -20.62
CA ASP A 204 0.46 9.48 -19.66
C ASP A 204 0.78 9.00 -18.22
N VAL A 205 1.78 8.14 -18.07
CA VAL A 205 2.24 7.67 -16.76
C VAL A 205 3.11 8.76 -16.14
N PRO A 206 2.72 9.36 -14.99
CA PRO A 206 3.59 10.29 -14.30
C PRO A 206 4.75 9.55 -13.67
N ALA A 207 5.97 9.99 -13.94
CA ALA A 207 7.16 9.30 -13.49
C ALA A 207 8.22 10.27 -12.93
N ILE A 208 8.71 9.95 -11.74
CA ILE A 208 9.66 10.75 -10.98
C ILE A 208 11.09 10.32 -11.29
N ALA A 209 12.00 11.26 -11.53
CA ALA A 209 13.41 10.95 -11.71
C ALA A 209 14.11 10.73 -10.36
N TYR A 210 14.77 9.57 -10.18
CA TYR A 210 15.56 9.26 -8.97
C TYR A 210 16.72 8.30 -9.29
N ASP A 211 17.74 8.25 -8.45
CA ASP A 211 18.87 7.34 -8.64
C ASP A 211 18.49 5.89 -8.33
N LEU A 212 18.50 5.02 -9.33
CA LEU A 212 18.25 3.58 -9.19
C LEU A 212 19.54 2.74 -9.25
N SER A 213 20.72 3.37 -9.15
CA SER A 213 22.02 2.69 -9.21
C SER A 213 22.20 1.64 -8.12
N GLY A 214 21.64 1.87 -6.93
CA GLY A 214 21.66 0.91 -5.82
C GLY A 214 20.95 -0.39 -6.15
N ILE A 215 19.72 -0.29 -6.68
CA ILE A 215 18.90 -1.44 -7.08
C ILE A 215 19.54 -2.15 -8.28
N SER A 216 20.04 -1.39 -9.26
CA SER A 216 20.75 -1.95 -10.41
C SER A 216 21.97 -2.77 -9.99
N ARG A 217 22.74 -2.29 -9.01
CA ARG A 217 23.90 -3.01 -8.45
C ARG A 217 23.48 -4.27 -7.71
N GLN A 218 22.40 -4.20 -6.92
CA GLN A 218 21.86 -5.35 -6.20
C GLN A 218 21.42 -6.48 -7.13
N LEU A 219 20.80 -6.13 -8.27
CA LEU A 219 20.31 -7.08 -9.26
C LEU A 219 21.36 -7.49 -10.31
N GLY A 220 22.49 -6.79 -10.38
CA GLY A 220 23.52 -7.04 -11.38
C GLY A 220 23.08 -6.71 -12.82
N ALA A 221 22.04 -5.88 -12.97
CA ALA A 221 21.46 -5.52 -14.26
C ALA A 221 20.97 -4.05 -14.24
N PRO A 222 20.96 -3.34 -15.39
CA PRO A 222 20.48 -1.97 -15.44
C PRO A 222 18.96 -1.93 -15.25
N ILE A 223 18.52 -1.49 -14.08
CA ILE A 223 17.12 -1.21 -13.78
C ILE A 223 16.84 0.25 -14.08
N ARG A 224 15.87 0.48 -14.96
CA ARG A 224 15.54 1.82 -15.45
C ARG A 224 14.24 2.36 -14.86
N LEU A 225 13.42 1.48 -14.29
CA LEU A 225 12.09 1.81 -13.78
C LEU A 225 11.77 1.07 -12.48
N LEU A 226 11.10 1.76 -11.55
CA LEU A 226 10.31 1.12 -10.50
C LEU A 226 8.82 1.35 -10.78
N LEU A 227 8.03 0.28 -10.71
CA LEU A 227 6.58 0.31 -10.87
C LEU A 227 5.93 0.44 -9.50
N GLY A 228 5.57 1.67 -9.14
CA GLY A 228 4.87 1.99 -7.88
C GLY A 228 3.42 1.54 -7.86
N THR A 229 2.81 1.55 -6.68
CA THR A 229 1.48 0.99 -6.43
C THR A 229 0.38 1.66 -7.24
N HIS A 230 0.48 2.95 -7.56
CA HIS A 230 -0.52 3.64 -8.39
C HIS A 230 -0.60 3.02 -9.78
N PHE A 231 0.56 2.75 -10.39
CA PHE A 231 0.64 2.02 -11.65
C PHE A 231 0.08 0.61 -11.51
N LEU A 232 0.50 -0.14 -10.48
CA LEU A 232 0.11 -1.54 -10.29
C LEU A 232 -1.42 -1.70 -10.13
N ARG A 233 -2.07 -0.78 -9.41
CA ARG A 233 -3.53 -0.76 -9.23
C ARG A 233 -4.26 -0.43 -10.53
N ARG A 234 -3.79 0.58 -11.26
CA ARG A 234 -4.38 1.01 -12.55
C ARG A 234 -4.25 -0.02 -13.67
N THR A 235 -3.36 -1.00 -13.50
CA THR A 235 -3.06 -2.04 -14.49
C THR A 235 -3.45 -3.45 -14.04
N HIS A 236 -4.17 -3.56 -12.91
CA HIS A 236 -4.70 -4.80 -12.32
C HIS A 236 -3.71 -5.98 -12.38
N VAL A 237 -2.50 -5.72 -11.85
CA VAL A 237 -1.38 -6.64 -11.98
C VAL A 237 -1.64 -7.98 -11.30
N THR A 238 -1.25 -9.06 -11.97
CA THR A 238 -0.96 -10.35 -11.32
C THR A 238 0.53 -10.64 -11.45
N TRP A 239 1.17 -11.12 -10.39
CA TRP A 239 2.50 -11.70 -10.48
C TRP A 239 2.52 -13.10 -9.90
N ASP A 240 3.21 -14.00 -10.58
CA ASP A 240 3.50 -15.36 -10.15
C ASP A 240 4.99 -15.61 -10.38
N ARG A 241 5.75 -15.56 -9.29
CA ARG A 241 7.20 -15.78 -9.35
C ARG A 241 7.54 -17.24 -9.63
N SER A 242 6.69 -18.19 -9.21
CA SER A 242 6.89 -19.62 -9.46
C SER A 242 6.64 -20.00 -10.93
N GLY A 243 5.67 -19.33 -11.56
CA GLY A 243 5.36 -19.46 -12.97
C GLY A 243 6.11 -18.51 -13.90
N ASP A 244 7.08 -17.74 -13.38
CA ASP A 244 7.81 -16.72 -14.14
C ASP A 244 6.89 -15.72 -14.89
N GLN A 245 5.71 -15.40 -14.37
CA GLN A 245 4.69 -14.63 -15.09
C GLN A 245 4.32 -13.30 -14.39
N PHE A 246 4.31 -12.21 -15.16
CA PHE A 246 3.71 -10.92 -14.80
C PHE A 246 2.58 -10.61 -15.77
N VAL A 247 1.40 -10.29 -15.27
CA VAL A 247 0.21 -10.04 -16.09
C VAL A 247 -0.31 -8.63 -15.84
N ILE A 248 -0.57 -7.90 -16.92
CA ILE A 248 -1.23 -6.59 -16.92
C ILE A 248 -2.59 -6.72 -17.60
N ARG A 249 -3.60 -6.03 -17.06
CA ARG A 249 -4.95 -6.00 -17.62
C ARG A 249 -5.49 -4.57 -17.70
N LYS A 250 -6.45 -4.38 -18.61
CA LYS A 250 -7.25 -3.16 -18.71
C LYS A 250 -8.38 -3.08 -17.71
N GLU A 251 -8.90 -4.24 -17.34
CA GLU A 251 -10.05 -4.39 -16.45
C GLU A 251 -9.66 -5.29 -15.28
N ALA A 252 -10.28 -5.04 -14.13
CA ALA A 252 -10.10 -5.86 -12.96
C ALA A 252 -10.49 -7.31 -13.26
N PRO A 253 -9.68 -8.30 -12.85
CA PRO A 253 -10.04 -9.70 -13.03
C PRO A 253 -11.24 -10.05 -12.14
N ASP A 254 -12.01 -11.06 -12.54
CA ASP A 254 -13.06 -11.63 -11.68
C ASP A 254 -12.47 -12.29 -10.44
N PHE A 255 -13.22 -12.23 -9.33
CA PHE A 255 -12.83 -12.87 -8.08
C PHE A 255 -12.74 -14.39 -8.22
N SER A 256 -11.61 -14.97 -7.80
CA SER A 256 -11.42 -16.41 -7.68
C SER A 256 -11.91 -16.90 -6.31
N LEU A 257 -12.91 -17.81 -6.28
CA LEU A 257 -13.42 -18.42 -5.04
C LEU A 257 -12.35 -19.24 -4.29
N GLN A 258 -11.26 -19.61 -4.96
CA GLN A 258 -10.14 -20.36 -4.37
C GLN A 258 -9.06 -19.44 -3.79
N ALA A 259 -9.12 -18.14 -4.08
CA ALA A 259 -8.12 -17.20 -3.61
C ALA A 259 -8.39 -16.75 -2.17
N ALA A 260 -7.33 -16.73 -1.37
CA ALA A 260 -7.38 -16.01 -0.10
C ALA A 260 -7.32 -14.50 -0.36
N ARG A 261 -8.19 -13.75 0.29
CA ARG A 261 -8.27 -12.28 0.24
C ARG A 261 -7.50 -11.66 1.41
N ILE A 262 -6.54 -10.79 1.08
CA ILE A 262 -5.84 -9.91 2.02
C ILE A 262 -6.32 -8.47 1.76
N PRO A 263 -7.00 -7.80 2.70
CA PRO A 263 -7.35 -6.40 2.53
C PRO A 263 -6.08 -5.54 2.49
N LEU A 264 -6.09 -4.52 1.64
CA LEU A 264 -5.00 -3.56 1.51
C LEU A 264 -5.40 -2.21 2.08
N TRP A 265 -4.43 -1.57 2.68
CA TRP A 265 -4.48 -0.16 2.99
C TRP A 265 -3.22 0.52 2.44
N TYR A 266 -3.22 1.85 2.43
CA TYR A 266 -2.15 2.62 1.81
C TYR A 266 -1.71 3.80 2.66
N ALA A 267 -0.43 3.84 3.03
CA ALA A 267 0.14 5.01 3.68
C ALA A 267 0.08 6.21 2.71
N ASP A 268 -0.66 7.27 3.06
CA ASP A 268 -0.96 8.43 2.22
C ASP A 268 -1.48 8.07 0.80
N GLY A 269 -2.16 6.94 0.65
CA GLY A 269 -2.62 6.43 -0.65
C GLY A 269 -1.51 5.80 -1.53
N GLY A 270 -0.27 5.75 -1.03
CA GLY A 270 0.92 5.29 -1.74
C GLY A 270 1.43 3.91 -1.31
N ALA A 271 2.17 3.82 -0.21
CA ALA A 271 2.84 2.57 0.17
C ALA A 271 1.85 1.52 0.68
N MET A 272 1.96 0.27 0.20
CA MET A 272 1.06 -0.82 0.61
C MET A 272 1.27 -1.20 2.07
N LEU A 273 0.14 -1.34 2.77
CA LEU A 273 0.06 -1.76 4.15
C LEU A 273 -0.86 -2.98 4.27
N LEU A 274 -0.42 -3.94 5.07
CA LEU A 274 -1.05 -5.23 5.28
C LEU A 274 -1.52 -5.32 6.74
N PRO A 275 -2.82 -5.22 7.02
CA PRO A 275 -3.35 -5.55 8.34
C PRO A 275 -3.20 -7.06 8.57
N GLY A 276 -2.59 -7.40 9.69
CA GLY A 276 -2.29 -8.75 10.09
C GLY A 276 -2.79 -9.08 11.50
N ARG A 277 -2.72 -10.37 11.83
CA ARG A 277 -2.92 -10.90 13.19
C ARG A 277 -1.94 -12.04 13.43
N PHE A 278 -1.37 -12.09 14.62
CA PHE A 278 -0.51 -13.19 15.06
C PHE A 278 -1.27 -14.10 16.01
N ALA A 279 -0.97 -15.40 15.98
CA ALA A 279 -1.67 -16.36 16.85
C ALA A 279 -1.50 -16.06 18.35
N ALA A 280 -0.34 -15.50 18.74
CA ALA A 280 0.01 -15.17 20.12
C ALA A 280 -0.54 -13.82 20.59
N VAL A 281 -0.90 -12.94 19.66
CA VAL A 281 -1.39 -11.58 19.93
C VAL A 281 -2.76 -11.46 19.25
N GLN A 282 -3.78 -12.05 19.90
CA GLN A 282 -5.12 -12.15 19.32
C GLN A 282 -5.93 -10.85 19.45
N GLU A 283 -5.61 -10.01 20.45
CA GLU A 283 -6.41 -8.82 20.78
C GLU A 283 -6.01 -7.56 20.01
N THR A 284 -4.74 -7.41 19.61
CA THR A 284 -4.29 -6.22 18.86
C THR A 284 -4.01 -6.55 17.40
N GLY A 285 -4.71 -5.85 16.51
CA GLY A 285 -4.39 -5.81 15.09
C GLY A 285 -3.02 -5.18 14.88
N ILE A 286 -2.28 -5.65 13.87
CA ILE A 286 -0.97 -5.10 13.53
C ILE A 286 -0.96 -4.69 12.07
N VAL A 287 -0.27 -3.60 11.74
CA VAL A 287 -0.09 -3.16 10.37
C VAL A 287 1.37 -3.36 9.98
N LEU A 288 1.58 -4.10 8.89
CA LEU A 288 2.90 -4.32 8.31
C LEU A 288 3.01 -3.54 7.01
N SER A 289 4.14 -2.86 6.79
CA SER A 289 4.44 -2.32 5.46
C SER A 289 4.78 -3.44 4.50
N MET A 290 4.55 -3.25 3.20
CA MET A 290 4.95 -4.20 2.17
C MET A 290 6.03 -3.58 1.26
N ASP A 291 7.17 -4.23 1.18
CA ASP A 291 8.25 -3.88 0.25
C ASP A 291 8.64 -5.08 -0.63
N SER A 292 8.15 -5.08 -1.87
CA SER A 292 8.47 -6.10 -2.86
C SER A 292 9.95 -6.17 -3.26
N LEU A 293 10.77 -5.16 -2.94
CA LEU A 293 12.21 -5.17 -3.17
C LEU A 293 12.97 -5.93 -2.08
N ALA A 294 12.37 -6.05 -0.89
CA ALA A 294 12.97 -6.76 0.23
C ALA A 294 12.96 -8.29 -0.01
N PRO A 295 14.12 -8.98 0.07
CA PRO A 295 14.21 -10.37 -0.32
C PRO A 295 13.74 -11.37 0.75
N TYR A 296 13.48 -10.91 1.96
CA TYR A 296 13.02 -11.73 3.07
C TYR A 296 11.49 -11.83 3.09
N SER A 297 10.95 -12.76 3.88
CA SER A 297 9.50 -12.87 4.07
C SER A 297 8.97 -11.76 4.98
N ILE A 298 9.53 -11.65 6.18
CA ILE A 298 9.14 -10.63 7.15
C ILE A 298 10.37 -10.17 7.93
N ALA A 299 10.40 -8.88 8.27
CA ALA A 299 11.31 -8.32 9.26
C ALA A 299 10.56 -7.50 10.30
N PHE A 300 11.08 -7.47 11.53
CA PHE A 300 10.55 -6.64 12.61
C PHE A 300 11.63 -5.71 13.15
N GLU A 301 11.19 -4.51 13.53
CA GLU A 301 11.98 -3.63 14.40
C GLU A 301 12.09 -4.20 15.81
N GLU A 302 12.94 -3.60 16.63
CA GLU A 302 13.19 -4.07 18.00
C GLU A 302 11.90 -4.14 18.83
N GLU A 303 11.02 -3.15 18.69
CA GLU A 303 9.74 -3.13 19.42
C GLU A 303 8.80 -4.26 18.97
N GLY A 304 8.62 -4.43 17.66
CA GLY A 304 7.83 -5.54 17.10
C GLY A 304 8.39 -6.91 17.49
N TRP A 305 9.71 -7.04 17.47
CA TRP A 305 10.40 -8.26 17.90
C TRP A 305 10.15 -8.58 19.38
N LYS A 306 10.26 -7.58 20.26
CA LYS A 306 9.96 -7.75 21.70
C LYS A 306 8.51 -8.15 21.92
N MET A 307 7.57 -7.49 21.25
CA MET A 307 6.14 -7.79 21.34
C MET A 307 5.83 -9.24 20.95
N LEU A 308 6.53 -9.76 19.94
CA LEU A 308 6.29 -11.11 19.41
C LEU A 308 7.24 -12.18 19.95
N SER A 309 8.17 -11.82 20.84
CA SER A 309 9.25 -12.69 21.31
C SER A 309 8.79 -14.04 21.88
N GLY A 310 7.63 -14.08 22.55
CA GLY A 310 7.02 -15.33 23.06
C GLY A 310 6.34 -16.21 22.00
N SER A 311 6.26 -15.74 20.76
CA SER A 311 5.56 -16.41 19.63
C SER A 311 6.51 -17.17 18.71
N PHE A 312 7.80 -16.91 18.83
CA PHE A 312 8.80 -17.51 17.96
C PHE A 312 9.14 -18.93 18.41
N SER A 313 9.31 -19.85 17.46
CA SER A 313 9.86 -21.17 17.79
C SER A 313 11.33 -21.07 18.19
N ALA A 314 11.85 -22.11 18.87
CA ALA A 314 13.12 -22.11 19.58
C ALA A 314 14.24 -21.37 18.83
N GLN A 315 14.66 -20.25 19.42
CA GLN A 315 15.71 -19.38 18.93
C GLN A 315 17.04 -20.13 19.00
N GLU A 316 17.79 -20.21 17.90
CA GLU A 316 19.23 -20.39 18.03
C GLU A 316 19.77 -19.10 18.66
N ALA A 317 20.08 -19.17 19.96
CA ALA A 317 20.63 -18.05 20.73
C ALA A 317 21.84 -17.47 19.96
N ASN A 318 21.71 -16.22 19.48
CA ASN A 318 22.63 -15.46 18.60
C ASN A 318 22.33 -15.37 17.10
N ARG A 319 21.14 -15.74 16.60
CA ARG A 319 20.76 -15.41 15.21
C ARG A 319 19.72 -14.28 15.13
N PRO A 320 19.88 -13.29 14.22
CA PRO A 320 18.88 -12.27 13.92
C PRO A 320 17.72 -12.83 13.09
N VAL A 321 17.47 -14.13 13.18
CA VAL A 321 16.50 -14.88 12.38
C VAL A 321 15.77 -15.83 13.32
N SER A 322 14.45 -15.90 13.16
CA SER A 322 13.62 -16.87 13.86
C SER A 322 12.50 -17.37 12.95
N VAL A 323 11.64 -18.24 13.47
CA VAL A 323 10.48 -18.74 12.75
C VAL A 323 9.21 -18.37 13.50
N LEU A 324 8.30 -17.72 12.78
CA LEU A 324 6.95 -17.42 13.23
C LEU A 324 6.02 -18.55 12.76
N PRO A 325 5.40 -19.31 13.68
CA PRO A 325 4.65 -20.51 13.33
C PRO A 325 3.37 -20.20 12.53
N SER A 326 2.76 -19.04 12.75
CA SER A 326 1.54 -18.64 12.03
C SER A 326 1.40 -17.13 11.92
N LEU A 327 1.04 -16.67 10.72
CA LEU A 327 0.56 -15.32 10.44
C LEU A 327 -0.76 -15.37 9.67
N ALA A 328 -1.71 -14.58 10.12
CA ALA A 328 -2.94 -14.30 9.42
C ALA A 328 -2.86 -12.92 8.76
N LEU A 329 -3.03 -12.86 7.43
CA LEU A 329 -3.23 -11.62 6.69
C LEU A 329 -4.62 -11.70 6.03
N GLY A 330 -5.61 -11.00 6.60
CA GLY A 330 -7.01 -11.21 6.22
C GLY A 330 -7.44 -12.68 6.31
N THR A 331 -7.88 -13.24 5.19
CA THR A 331 -8.25 -14.66 5.08
C THR A 331 -7.07 -15.58 4.73
N ALA A 332 -5.94 -15.02 4.32
CA ALA A 332 -4.72 -15.79 4.06
C ALA A 332 -4.07 -16.23 5.37
N ARG A 333 -3.54 -17.45 5.37
CA ARG A 333 -2.78 -18.05 6.47
C ARG A 333 -1.42 -18.49 5.94
N PHE A 334 -0.38 -18.10 6.66
CA PHE A 334 1.01 -18.46 6.38
C PHE A 334 1.56 -19.18 7.61
N SER A 335 2.31 -20.24 7.40
CA SER A 335 2.96 -21.01 8.46
C SER A 335 4.47 -21.02 8.30
N ASP A 336 5.17 -21.28 9.40
CA ASP A 336 6.63 -21.48 9.44
C ASP A 336 7.43 -20.37 8.72
N ILE A 337 7.05 -19.13 9.00
CA ILE A 337 7.58 -17.96 8.30
C ILE A 337 8.92 -17.58 8.90
N VAL A 338 9.96 -17.54 8.07
CA VAL A 338 11.26 -17.01 8.48
C VAL A 338 11.14 -15.50 8.69
N VAL A 339 11.43 -15.05 9.90
CA VAL A 339 11.39 -13.64 10.32
C VAL A 339 12.79 -13.16 10.65
N ARG A 340 13.08 -11.89 10.35
CA ARG A 340 14.36 -11.24 10.68
C ARG A 340 14.20 -10.14 11.73
N GLN A 341 15.17 -10.03 12.63
CA GLN A 341 15.25 -8.93 13.59
C GLN A 341 16.16 -7.81 13.06
N GLY A 342 15.78 -6.56 13.31
CA GLY A 342 16.70 -5.43 13.23
C GLY A 342 17.07 -5.03 11.80
N VAL A 343 16.26 -5.44 10.81
CA VAL A 343 16.32 -4.81 9.48
C VAL A 343 15.70 -3.43 9.64
N PRO A 344 16.43 -2.34 9.35
CA PRO A 344 15.84 -1.00 9.35
C PRO A 344 14.66 -1.02 8.39
N ILE A 345 13.46 -0.74 8.89
CA ILE A 345 12.33 -0.48 8.01
C ILE A 345 12.67 0.86 7.36
N PRO A 346 12.78 0.93 6.02
CA PRO A 346 13.01 2.21 5.36
C PRO A 346 11.95 3.18 5.87
N GLU A 347 12.36 4.39 6.26
CA GLU A 347 11.39 5.47 6.47
C GLU A 347 10.63 5.60 5.16
N ILE A 348 9.40 5.10 5.13
CA ILE A 348 8.52 5.35 4.00
C ILE A 348 8.34 6.86 4.03
N PRO A 349 8.77 7.60 3.00
CA PRO A 349 8.66 9.05 2.97
C PRO A 349 7.18 9.40 2.82
N THR A 350 6.47 9.31 3.94
CA THR A 350 5.05 9.55 4.12
C THR A 350 4.91 10.75 5.04
N HIS A 351 3.84 11.50 4.83
CA HIS A 351 3.36 12.56 5.70
C HIS A 351 2.85 12.04 7.03
N LEU A 352 2.69 10.72 7.17
CA LEU A 352 2.17 10.09 8.35
C LEU A 352 3.01 10.46 9.58
N PRO A 353 2.46 11.23 10.54
CA PRO A 353 3.07 11.29 11.86
C PRO A 353 3.03 9.87 12.46
N SER A 354 4.21 9.34 12.81
CA SER A 354 4.45 8.22 13.74
C SER A 354 3.34 7.16 13.82
N MET A 355 2.93 6.57 12.69
CA MET A 355 2.22 5.29 12.76
C MET A 355 3.18 4.25 13.29
N ARG A 356 2.71 3.43 14.23
CA ARG A 356 3.51 2.35 14.77
C ARG A 356 3.57 1.19 13.78
N MET A 357 4.50 1.26 12.84
CA MET A 357 4.85 0.11 11.99
C MET A 357 5.79 -0.79 12.78
N ILE A 358 5.31 -1.97 13.14
CA ILE A 358 6.11 -2.91 13.95
C ILE A 358 7.02 -3.79 13.08
N GLY A 359 6.76 -3.85 11.77
CA GLY A 359 7.41 -4.78 10.85
C GLY A 359 7.08 -4.52 9.38
N MET A 360 7.79 -5.22 8.51
CA MET A 360 7.67 -5.15 7.06
C MET A 360 7.60 -6.55 6.46
N VAL A 361 6.68 -6.75 5.53
CA VAL A 361 6.58 -7.93 4.65
C VAL A 361 7.40 -7.67 3.40
N GLY A 362 8.32 -8.58 3.08
CA GLY A 362 9.08 -8.55 1.85
C GLY A 362 8.51 -9.43 0.75
N GLY A 363 9.04 -9.29 -0.47
CA GLY A 363 8.65 -10.11 -1.62
C GLY A 363 8.85 -11.62 -1.41
N GLY A 364 9.74 -12.01 -0.47
CA GLY A 364 9.98 -13.41 -0.13
C GLY A 364 8.74 -14.17 0.34
N LEU A 365 7.81 -13.48 1.04
CA LEU A 365 6.58 -14.11 1.57
C LEU A 365 5.67 -14.63 0.45
N PHE A 366 5.70 -13.97 -0.71
CA PHE A 366 4.82 -14.24 -1.84
C PHE A 366 5.51 -15.01 -2.97
N SER A 367 6.76 -15.44 -2.78
CA SER A 367 7.59 -16.06 -3.83
C SER A 367 7.03 -17.36 -4.43
N THR A 368 6.19 -18.09 -3.68
CA THR A 368 5.54 -19.34 -4.11
C THR A 368 4.04 -19.18 -4.38
N LYS A 369 3.57 -17.92 -4.39
CA LYS A 369 2.16 -17.59 -4.56
C LYS A 369 1.95 -16.88 -5.89
N ARG A 370 0.77 -17.09 -6.46
CA ARG A 370 0.22 -16.21 -7.47
C ARG A 370 -0.54 -15.11 -6.74
N VAL A 371 -0.18 -13.85 -6.98
CA VAL A 371 -0.78 -12.71 -6.31
C VAL A 371 -1.40 -11.79 -7.35
N THR A 372 -2.65 -11.43 -7.13
CA THR A 372 -3.41 -10.52 -8.00
C THR A 372 -3.88 -9.31 -7.20
N ILE A 373 -3.68 -8.12 -7.74
CA ILE A 373 -4.28 -6.90 -7.20
C ILE A 373 -5.75 -6.87 -7.61
N GLY A 374 -6.64 -7.06 -6.63
CA GLY A 374 -8.08 -7.17 -6.81
C GLY A 374 -8.83 -5.94 -6.28
N GLU A 375 -10.11 -5.87 -6.62
CA GLU A 375 -11.05 -4.83 -6.13
C GLU A 375 -10.48 -3.40 -6.26
N GLU A 376 -10.04 -3.03 -7.47
CA GLU A 376 -9.46 -1.70 -7.75
C GLU A 376 -8.24 -1.36 -6.87
N GLY A 377 -7.53 -2.38 -6.38
CA GLY A 377 -6.38 -2.22 -5.50
C GLY A 377 -6.69 -2.26 -4.01
N ARG A 378 -7.91 -2.56 -3.60
CA ARG A 378 -8.28 -2.65 -2.18
C ARG A 378 -7.97 -3.99 -1.54
N CYS A 379 -7.49 -4.97 -2.32
CA CYS A 379 -7.04 -6.24 -1.78
C CYS A 379 -5.98 -6.91 -2.65
N LEU A 380 -5.29 -7.88 -2.05
CA LEU A 380 -4.54 -8.91 -2.76
C LEU A 380 -5.34 -10.21 -2.73
N TRP A 381 -5.44 -10.86 -3.87
CA TRP A 381 -5.89 -12.24 -3.99
C TRP A 381 -4.68 -13.14 -4.10
N ILE A 382 -4.59 -14.10 -3.18
CA ILE A 382 -3.47 -15.02 -3.03
C ILE A 382 -3.95 -16.42 -3.38
N GLU A 383 -3.34 -16.98 -4.41
CA GLU A 383 -3.55 -18.35 -4.84
C GLU A 383 -2.25 -19.14 -4.63
N ASN A 384 -2.37 -20.43 -4.36
CA ASN A 384 -1.21 -21.30 -4.42
C ASN A 384 -0.72 -21.34 -5.87
N GLY A 385 0.59 -21.20 -6.09
CA GLY A 385 1.15 -21.28 -7.43
C GLY A 385 0.80 -22.63 -8.09
N PRO A 386 0.69 -22.68 -9.43
CA PRO A 386 0.22 -23.85 -10.18
C PRO A 386 1.05 -25.13 -9.94
N PHE A 387 2.26 -25.02 -9.39
CA PHE A 387 3.13 -26.15 -9.09
C PHE A 387 2.88 -26.82 -7.72
N MET A 388 2.09 -26.21 -6.83
CA MET A 388 1.86 -26.77 -5.48
C MET A 388 0.68 -27.75 -5.42
N GLU A 389 -0.26 -27.71 -6.35
CA GLU A 389 -1.40 -28.64 -6.35
C GLU A 389 -1.05 -30.08 -6.77
N GLN A 390 0.14 -30.32 -7.32
CA GLN A 390 0.61 -31.68 -7.63
C GLN A 390 1.36 -32.38 -6.48
N GLY A 391 1.60 -31.70 -5.34
CA GLY A 391 2.45 -32.21 -4.27
C GLY A 391 1.77 -32.98 -3.13
N SER A 392 0.44 -33.04 -3.07
CA SER A 392 -0.28 -33.69 -1.96
C SER A 392 -0.64 -35.17 -2.19
N ASN A 393 -0.30 -35.73 -3.37
CA ASN A 393 -0.39 -37.17 -3.62
C ASN A 393 1.01 -37.80 -3.70
N GLY A 394 1.57 -38.07 -2.52
CA GLY A 394 2.56 -39.14 -2.29
C GLY A 394 3.97 -38.92 -2.84
N MET A 395 4.91 -38.57 -1.96
CA MET A 395 6.09 -39.41 -1.66
C MET A 395 6.88 -38.76 -0.53
N GLY A 396 7.28 -39.59 0.43
CA GLY A 396 8.01 -39.19 1.62
C GLY A 396 9.36 -38.55 1.30
N LEU A 397 9.67 -37.51 2.07
CA LEU A 397 11.01 -36.92 2.14
C LEU A 397 11.98 -37.93 2.77
N SER A 398 12.81 -38.53 1.94
CA SER A 398 14.11 -39.05 2.33
C SER A 398 15.16 -38.37 1.46
N SER A 399 16.13 -37.74 2.14
CA SER A 399 17.43 -37.21 1.66
C SER A 399 17.41 -36.14 0.56
N LEU A 400 17.72 -34.89 0.93
CA LEU A 400 19.06 -34.29 0.78
C LEU A 400 19.10 -32.92 1.48
#